data_AF-A0A6A5AK64-F1
#
_entry.id   AF-A0A6A5AK64-F1
#
_cell.length_a   1.000
_cell.length_b   1.000
_cell.length_c   1.000
_cell.angle_alpha   90.00
_cell.angle_beta   90.00
_cell.angle_gamma   90.00
#
_symmetry.space_group_name_H-M   'P 1'
#
loop_
_entity.id
_entity.type
_entity.pdbx_description
1 polymer ?
#
loop_
_entity_poly.entity_id
_entity_poly.type
_entity_poly.pdbx_seq_one_letter_code
_entity_poly.pdbx_strand_id
1 'polypeptide(L)'
;AEPHTPTKPPLLTFPEVYNIFHCFGYGLRIALTCAEHTAVSRSHGIEWDAIEVPSKLLSKFCYHRETIQMVSGHVDTGAPLPDCMFDKLVASTRIMAATNLLKQLEFSALDMALHHQYDPYSTTETIFDVKDQVAER
;
A
#
# COMPACT_ATOMS: atom_id res chain seq x y z
N ALA A 1 16.32 7.10 6.57
CA ALA A 1 16.09 7.42 7.99
C ALA A 1 17.43 7.47 8.69
N GLU A 2 17.66 8.44 9.58
CA GLU A 2 18.82 8.40 10.48
C GLU A 2 18.75 7.15 11.37
N PRO A 3 19.89 6.54 11.75
CA PRO A 3 19.89 5.37 12.60
C PRO A 3 19.28 5.67 13.97
N HIS A 4 18.48 4.74 14.48
CA HIS A 4 17.86 4.86 15.81
C HIS A 4 18.93 5.04 16.89
N THR A 5 18.82 6.12 17.65
CA THR A 5 19.58 6.30 18.89
C THR A 5 18.62 6.16 20.08
N PRO A 6 19.05 5.60 21.22
CA PRO A 6 18.18 5.39 22.38
C PRO A 6 17.51 6.66 22.94
N THR A 7 18.02 7.83 22.54
CA THR A 7 17.66 9.13 23.08
C THR A 7 16.63 9.90 22.26
N LYS A 8 16.29 9.46 21.03
CA LYS A 8 15.28 10.14 20.18
C LYS A 8 14.26 9.14 19.61
N PRO A 9 12.97 9.51 19.52
CA PRO A 9 11.96 8.65 18.94
C PRO A 9 12.22 8.45 17.43
N PRO A 10 11.75 7.33 16.84
CA PRO A 10 11.86 7.10 15.41
C PRO A 10 11.00 8.11 14.65
N LEU A 11 11.60 8.82 13.70
CA LEU A 11 10.89 9.70 12.77
C LEU A 11 10.51 8.90 11.52
N LEU A 12 9.24 8.97 11.15
CA LEU A 12 8.68 8.24 10.02
C LEU A 12 8.42 9.17 8.84
N THR A 13 8.70 8.67 7.64
CA THR A 13 8.24 9.26 6.40
C THR A 13 6.74 9.00 6.21
N PHE A 14 6.07 9.82 5.42
CA PHE A 14 4.65 9.63 5.16
C PHE A 14 4.31 8.26 4.54
N PRO A 15 5.09 7.69 3.59
CA PRO A 15 4.87 6.33 3.11
C PRO A 15 4.97 5.26 4.19
N GLU A 16 5.84 5.43 5.20
CA GLU A 16 5.94 4.49 6.33
C GLU A 16 4.70 4.59 7.22
N VAL A 17 4.20 5.80 7.50
CA VAL A 17 2.93 5.99 8.23
C VAL A 17 1.75 5.39 7.45
N TYR A 18 1.69 5.63 6.14
CA TYR A 18 0.69 5.04 5.24
C TYR A 18 0.72 3.50 5.31
N ASN A 19 1.92 2.91 5.31
CA ASN A 19 2.10 1.48 5.42
C ASN A 19 1.71 0.93 6.80
N ILE A 20 1.94 1.68 7.88
CA ILE A 20 1.46 1.29 9.21
C ILE A 20 -0.06 1.20 9.24
N PHE A 21 -0.78 2.19 8.67
CA PHE A 21 -2.23 2.12 8.56
C PHE A 21 -2.69 0.94 7.69
N HIS A 22 -1.97 0.64 6.60
CA HIS A 22 -2.22 -0.55 5.78
C HIS A 22 -2.10 -1.83 6.60
N CYS A 23 -0.99 -2.03 7.31
CA CYS A 23 -0.75 -3.18 8.18
C CYS A 23 -1.79 -3.28 9.31
N PHE A 24 -2.13 -2.15 9.93
CA PHE A 24 -3.14 -2.09 10.99
C PHE A 24 -4.52 -2.49 10.47
N GLY A 25 -4.85 -2.21 9.21
CA GLY A 25 -6.10 -2.66 8.59
C GLY A 25 -6.23 -4.17 8.51
N TYR A 26 -5.14 -4.91 8.25
CA TYR A 26 -5.17 -6.38 8.38
C TYR A 26 -5.39 -6.81 9.82
N GLY A 27 -4.76 -6.11 10.77
CA GLY A 27 -4.94 -6.35 12.20
C GLY A 27 -6.40 -6.19 12.63
N LEU A 28 -7.06 -5.11 12.20
CA LEU A 28 -8.47 -4.86 12.47
C LEU A 28 -9.38 -5.95 11.88
N ARG A 29 -9.15 -6.35 10.63
CA ARG A 29 -9.92 -7.45 10.01
C ARG A 29 -9.84 -8.74 10.85
N ILE A 30 -8.64 -9.07 11.31
CA ILE A 30 -8.39 -10.24 12.14
C ILE A 30 -9.08 -10.10 13.50
N ALA A 31 -8.97 -8.93 14.14
CA ALA A 31 -9.47 -8.69 15.49
C ALA A 31 -11.00 -8.52 15.56
N LEU A 32 -11.62 -8.02 14.49
CA LEU A 32 -13.03 -7.64 14.44
C LEU A 32 -13.90 -8.63 13.65
N THR A 33 -13.37 -9.79 13.25
CA THR A 33 -14.16 -10.82 12.58
C THR A 33 -15.29 -11.31 13.48
N CYS A 34 -16.54 -11.27 12.98
CA CYS A 34 -17.71 -11.84 13.67
C CYS A 34 -18.07 -13.25 13.17
N ALA A 35 -17.31 -13.81 12.22
CA ALA A 35 -17.52 -15.18 11.75
C ALA A 35 -17.26 -16.19 12.88
N GLU A 36 -18.23 -17.08 13.12
CA GLU A 36 -18.15 -18.10 14.18
C GLU A 36 -17.28 -19.30 13.78
N HIS A 37 -17.12 -19.54 12.47
CA HIS A 37 -16.34 -20.65 11.94
C HIS A 37 -14.93 -20.21 11.53
N THR A 38 -13.91 -20.91 12.03
CA THR A 38 -12.50 -20.62 11.73
C THR A 38 -12.16 -20.72 10.25
N ALA A 39 -12.86 -21.58 9.50
CA ALA A 39 -12.67 -21.78 8.06
C ALA A 39 -13.05 -20.55 7.21
N VAL A 40 -13.85 -19.63 7.75
CA VAL A 40 -14.31 -18.41 7.08
C VAL A 40 -14.05 -17.15 7.92
N SER A 41 -13.16 -17.26 8.92
CA SER A 41 -12.78 -16.14 9.77
C SER A 41 -11.40 -15.59 9.40
N ARG A 42 -11.15 -14.34 9.82
CA ARG A 42 -9.89 -13.61 9.62
C ARG A 42 -9.64 -13.27 8.15
N SER A 43 -8.93 -14.13 7.44
CA SER A 43 -8.59 -13.98 6.02
C SER A 43 -9.04 -15.18 5.19
N HIS A 44 -9.48 -16.26 5.84
CA HIS A 44 -9.98 -17.43 5.14
C HIS A 44 -11.39 -17.15 4.66
N GLY A 45 -11.71 -17.62 3.45
CA GLY A 45 -13.02 -17.42 2.83
C GLY A 45 -13.22 -16.03 2.21
N ILE A 46 -12.18 -15.19 2.10
CA ILE A 46 -12.20 -13.95 1.33
C ILE A 46 -11.45 -14.21 0.02
N GLU A 47 -12.06 -13.89 -1.10
CA GLU A 47 -11.42 -13.94 -2.41
C GLU A 47 -10.17 -13.06 -2.43
N TRP A 48 -9.12 -13.53 -3.12
CA TRP A 48 -7.79 -12.92 -3.06
C TRP A 48 -7.76 -11.49 -3.62
N ASP A 49 -8.66 -11.15 -4.54
CA ASP A 49 -8.85 -9.81 -5.09
C ASP A 49 -9.55 -8.83 -4.13
N ALA A 50 -10.30 -9.33 -3.15
CA ALA A 50 -10.98 -8.52 -2.14
C ALA A 50 -10.16 -8.36 -0.83
N ILE A 51 -9.13 -9.18 -0.63
CA ILE A 51 -8.39 -9.25 0.65
C ILE A 51 -7.72 -7.92 1.06
N GLU A 52 -7.36 -7.09 0.08
CA GLU A 52 -6.67 -5.81 0.26
C GLU A 52 -7.62 -4.63 0.53
N VAL A 53 -8.92 -4.78 0.28
CA VAL A 53 -9.87 -3.64 0.33
C VAL A 53 -9.87 -2.94 1.70
N PRO A 54 -9.94 -3.64 2.85
CA PRO A 54 -9.98 -2.98 4.15
C PRO A 54 -8.68 -2.26 4.51
N SER A 55 -7.52 -2.86 4.21
CA SER A 55 -6.20 -2.27 4.50
C SER A 55 -5.91 -1.06 3.62
N LYS A 56 -6.25 -1.14 2.32
CA LYS A 56 -6.14 -0.01 1.39
C LYS A 56 -7.11 1.12 1.75
N LEU A 57 -8.33 0.81 2.21
CA LEU A 57 -9.26 1.81 2.70
C LEU A 57 -8.69 2.53 3.95
N LEU A 58 -8.20 1.77 4.93
CA LEU A 58 -7.71 2.36 6.18
C LEU A 58 -6.52 3.30 5.94
N SER A 59 -5.60 2.93 5.04
CA SER A 59 -4.48 3.80 4.69
C SER A 59 -4.89 5.13 4.04
N LYS A 60 -6.10 5.24 3.44
CA LYS A 60 -6.61 6.54 2.95
C LYS A 60 -6.94 7.53 4.07
N PHE A 61 -7.17 7.07 5.31
CA PHE A 61 -7.37 7.97 6.45
C PHE A 61 -6.13 8.81 6.77
N CYS A 62 -4.93 8.43 6.30
CA CYS A 62 -3.75 9.30 6.41
C CYS A 62 -3.90 10.62 5.63
N TYR A 63 -4.84 10.69 4.68
CA TYR A 63 -5.20 11.90 3.94
C TYR A 63 -6.46 12.59 4.49
N HIS A 64 -6.98 12.14 5.64
CA HIS A 64 -8.04 12.83 6.37
C HIS A 64 -7.43 13.77 7.41
N ARG A 65 -7.81 15.06 7.37
CA ARG A 65 -7.16 16.12 8.17
C ARG A 65 -7.20 15.84 9.67
N GLU A 66 -8.37 15.52 10.20
CA GLU A 66 -8.52 15.26 11.63
C GLU A 66 -7.72 14.03 12.05
N THR A 67 -7.67 13.00 11.19
CA THR A 67 -6.92 11.78 11.50
C THR A 67 -5.43 12.03 11.57
N ILE A 68 -4.85 12.74 10.59
CA ILE A 68 -3.41 13.00 10.62
C ILE A 68 -3.05 13.93 11.78
N GLN A 69 -3.91 14.90 12.13
CA GLN A 69 -3.69 15.79 13.27
C GLN A 69 -3.69 15.03 14.59
N MET A 70 -4.50 13.98 14.74
CA MET A 70 -4.51 13.14 15.95
C MET A 70 -3.22 12.32 16.13
N VAL A 71 -2.53 11.99 15.04
CA VAL A 71 -1.39 11.06 15.08
C VAL A 71 -0.04 11.72 14.71
N SER A 72 -0.02 13.04 14.50
CA SER A 72 1.19 13.78 14.12
C SER A 72 1.41 15.03 14.98
N GLY A 73 2.67 15.37 15.19
CA GLY A 73 3.11 16.58 15.87
C GLY A 73 4.62 16.74 15.78
N HIS A 74 5.11 17.97 15.91
CA HIS A 74 6.55 18.23 15.92
C HIS A 74 7.20 17.54 17.12
N VAL A 75 8.27 16.78 16.87
CA VAL A 75 8.89 15.91 17.89
C VAL A 75 9.30 16.65 19.16
N ASP A 76 9.81 17.89 19.03
CA ASP A 76 10.29 18.66 20.18
C ASP A 76 9.23 19.59 20.81
N THR A 77 8.26 20.07 20.02
CA THR A 77 7.36 21.16 20.45
C THR A 77 5.90 20.72 20.58
N GLY A 78 5.55 19.54 20.04
CA GLY A 78 4.17 19.08 19.95
C GLY A 78 3.29 19.91 19.02
N ALA A 79 3.85 20.90 18.30
CA ALA A 79 3.08 21.74 17.39
C ALA A 79 2.43 20.89 16.30
N PRO A 80 1.15 21.13 15.95
CA PRO A 80 0.44 20.35 14.94
C PRO A 80 1.04 20.58 13.55
N LEU A 81 0.80 19.62 12.64
CA LEU A 81 1.16 19.77 11.23
C LEU A 81 0.45 21.02 10.65
N PRO A 82 1.20 21.99 10.08
CA PRO A 82 0.58 23.17 9.49
C PRO A 82 -0.34 22.82 8.32
N ASP A 83 -1.49 23.49 8.23
CA ASP A 83 -2.49 23.20 7.21
C ASP A 83 -1.94 23.32 5.78
N CYS A 84 -1.09 24.32 5.53
CA CYS A 84 -0.47 24.52 4.23
C CYS A 84 0.50 23.39 3.82
N MET A 85 1.10 22.68 4.78
CA MET A 85 1.90 21.48 4.50
C MET A 85 1.00 20.29 4.20
N PHE A 86 -0.07 20.11 4.97
CA PHE A 86 -1.04 19.05 4.73
C PHE A 86 -1.68 19.17 3.34
N ASP A 87 -2.04 20.39 2.92
CA ASP A 87 -2.61 20.61 1.59
C ASP A 87 -1.62 20.25 0.48
N LYS A 88 -0.33 20.58 0.66
CA LYS A 88 0.74 20.17 -0.26
C LYS A 88 0.94 18.66 -0.29
N LEU A 89 0.84 18.00 0.86
CA LEU A 89 0.92 16.55 0.98
C LEU A 89 -0.25 15.86 0.26
N VAL A 90 -1.47 16.36 0.40
CA VAL A 90 -2.64 15.84 -0.32
C VAL A 90 -2.49 16.11 -1.83
N ALA A 91 -2.05 17.30 -2.22
CA ALA A 91 -1.83 17.63 -3.63
C ALA A 91 -0.74 16.75 -4.28
N SER A 92 0.29 16.36 -3.52
CA SER A 92 1.38 15.53 -4.03
C SER A 92 0.94 14.13 -4.47
N THR A 93 -0.21 13.64 -3.98
CA THR A 93 -0.80 12.35 -4.42
C THR A 93 -1.10 12.28 -5.91
N ARG A 94 -1.25 13.43 -6.57
CA ARG A 94 -1.53 13.54 -8.00
C ARG A 94 -0.26 13.54 -8.85
N ILE A 95 0.90 13.75 -8.24
CA ILE A 95 2.19 13.74 -8.93
C ILE A 95 2.46 12.33 -9.44
N MET A 96 2.68 12.20 -10.75
CA MET A 96 2.96 10.92 -11.42
C MET A 96 1.91 9.82 -11.17
N ALA A 97 0.65 10.18 -10.87
CA ALA A 97 -0.40 9.20 -10.62
C ALA A 97 -0.61 8.25 -11.81
N ALA A 98 -0.53 8.78 -13.05
CA ALA A 98 -0.60 7.98 -14.27
C ALA A 98 0.58 7.00 -14.39
N THR A 99 1.81 7.44 -14.12
CA THR A 99 3.00 6.57 -14.16
C THR A 99 2.93 5.48 -13.10
N ASN A 100 2.47 5.82 -11.89
CA ASN A 100 2.29 4.84 -10.81
C ASN A 100 1.22 3.80 -11.18
N LEU A 101 0.11 4.24 -11.79
CA LEU A 101 -0.93 3.34 -12.28
C LEU A 101 -0.41 2.45 -13.40
N LEU A 102 0.30 3.01 -14.39
CA LEU A 102 0.88 2.27 -15.49
C LEU A 102 1.82 1.17 -15.00
N LYS A 103 2.65 1.46 -13.99
CA LYS A 103 3.51 0.45 -13.36
C LYS A 103 2.72 -0.69 -12.71
N GLN A 104 1.60 -0.40 -12.05
CA GLN A 104 0.73 -1.46 -11.51
C GLN A 104 0.07 -2.28 -12.61
N LEU A 105 -0.39 -1.63 -13.68
CA LEU A 105 -0.95 -2.31 -14.85
C LEU A 105 0.08 -3.20 -15.55
N GLU A 106 1.33 -2.75 -15.69
CA GLU A 106 2.43 -3.53 -16.23
C GLU A 106 2.66 -4.81 -15.39
N PHE A 107 2.69 -4.69 -14.06
CA PHE A 107 2.82 -5.85 -13.18
C PHE A 107 1.64 -6.82 -13.32
N SER A 108 0.40 -6.33 -13.35
CA SER A 108 -0.78 -7.17 -13.53
C SER A 108 -0.81 -7.84 -14.91
N ALA A 109 -0.48 -7.11 -15.97
CA ALA A 109 -0.46 -7.63 -17.33
C ALA A 109 0.63 -8.69 -17.53
N LEU A 110 1.83 -8.46 -16.97
CA LEU A 110 2.91 -9.44 -16.97
C LEU A 110 2.51 -10.70 -16.22
N ASP A 111 1.94 -10.57 -15.02
CA ASP A 111 1.48 -11.71 -14.22
C ASP A 111 0.46 -12.56 -14.99
N MET A 112 -0.53 -11.91 -15.62
CA MET A 112 -1.51 -12.60 -16.45
C MET A 112 -0.89 -13.27 -17.69
N ALA A 113 0.04 -12.60 -18.38
CA ALA A 113 0.70 -13.16 -19.56
C ALA A 113 1.50 -14.42 -19.19
N LEU A 114 2.25 -14.37 -18.09
CA LEU A 114 3.06 -15.48 -17.59
C LEU A 114 2.22 -16.69 -17.16
N HIS A 115 1.04 -16.47 -16.58
CA HIS A 115 0.18 -17.56 -16.09
C HIS A 115 -0.90 -18.02 -17.08
N HIS A 116 -1.01 -17.39 -18.24
CA HIS A 116 -1.99 -17.74 -19.26
C HIS A 116 -1.39 -18.23 -20.58
N GLN A 117 -0.29 -17.62 -21.05
CA GLN A 117 0.23 -17.83 -22.42
C GLN A 117 1.66 -18.38 -22.44
N TYR A 118 2.41 -18.23 -21.35
CA TYR A 118 3.81 -18.63 -21.26
C TYR A 118 3.95 -20.05 -20.69
N ASP A 119 4.72 -20.91 -21.37
CA ASP A 119 5.12 -22.22 -20.87
C ASP A 119 6.65 -22.31 -20.78
N PRO A 120 7.23 -22.32 -19.56
CA PRO A 120 8.68 -22.31 -19.36
C PRO A 120 9.38 -23.58 -19.84
N TYR A 121 8.66 -24.65 -20.19
CA TYR A 121 9.23 -25.92 -20.64
C TYR A 121 9.12 -26.13 -22.15
N SER A 122 8.25 -25.39 -22.83
CA SER A 122 8.02 -25.52 -24.28
C SER A 122 8.53 -24.34 -25.10
N THR A 123 8.92 -23.24 -24.47
CA THR A 123 9.42 -22.03 -25.14
C THR A 123 10.91 -21.78 -24.88
N THR A 124 11.57 -21.11 -25.81
CA THR A 124 12.91 -20.51 -25.60
C THR A 124 12.83 -19.06 -25.14
N GLU A 125 11.63 -18.49 -25.18
CA GLU A 125 11.35 -17.14 -24.71
C GLU A 125 11.63 -17.02 -23.21
N THR A 126 12.26 -15.92 -22.80
CA THR A 126 12.51 -15.63 -21.40
C THR A 126 11.39 -14.77 -20.81
N ILE A 127 11.31 -14.71 -19.48
CA ILE A 127 10.39 -13.81 -18.78
C ILE A 127 10.62 -12.33 -19.16
N PHE A 128 11.85 -11.97 -19.53
CA PHE A 128 12.17 -10.61 -19.97
C PHE A 128 11.59 -10.30 -21.34
N ASP A 129 11.60 -11.27 -22.25
CA ASP A 129 11.00 -11.12 -23.58
C ASP A 129 9.48 -10.93 -23.47
N VAL A 130 8.81 -11.70 -22.61
CA VAL A 130 7.37 -11.53 -22.32
C VAL A 130 7.08 -10.16 -21.73
N LYS A 131 7.93 -9.69 -20.81
CA LYS A 131 7.79 -8.35 -20.22
C LYS A 131 7.93 -7.25 -21.28
N ASP A 132 8.91 -7.36 -22.17
CA ASP A 132 9.14 -6.37 -23.22
C ASP A 132 7.96 -6.37 -24.22
N GLN A 133 7.39 -7.52 -24.56
CA GLN A 133 6.16 -7.60 -25.36
C GLN A 133 4.94 -6.97 -24.69
N VAL A 134 4.78 -7.15 -23.37
CA VAL A 134 3.70 -6.50 -22.61
C VAL A 134 3.87 -4.98 -22.61
N ALA A 135 5.11 -4.49 -22.55
CA ALA A 135 5.41 -3.06 -22.57
C ALA A 135 5.19 -2.40 -23.95
N GLU A 136 5.20 -3.17 -25.04
CA GLU A 136 4.97 -2.68 -26.40
C GLU A 136 3.48 -2.57 -26.80
N ARG A 137 2.55 -3.09 -25.99
CA ARG A 137 1.09 -3.05 -26.23
C ARG A 137 0.45 -1.75 -25.73
#